data_AF-A0AAW5E5Y1-F1
#
_entry.id   AF-A0AAW5E5Y1-F1
#
_cell.length_a   1.000
_cell.length_b   1.000
_cell.length_c   1.000
_cell.angle_alpha   90.00
_cell.angle_beta   90.00
_cell.angle_gamma   90.00
#
_symmetry.space_group_name_H-M   'P 1'
#
loop_
_entity.id
_entity.type
_entity.pdbx_description
1 polymer ?
#
loop_
_entity_poly.entity_id
_entity_poly.type
_entity_poly.pdbx_seq_one_letter_code
_entity_poly.pdbx_strand_id
1 'polypeptide(L)'
;MREETFKDVKKEGHHRGERYRGKDRGSRGPKTFRRGRAIAFLEMMNLKRSTIKQQLEEPEFKSIHQILVGELKAIDMVINEFIQLFEIHESEAKEMPNRKSEETGASELERKENLAEEGNESD
;
A
#
# COMPACT_ATOMS: atom_id res chain seq x y z
N MET A 1 22.14 -43.67 -60.88
CA MET A 1 21.89 -44.27 -59.55
C MET A 1 22.84 -43.64 -58.55
N ARG A 2 22.36 -42.74 -57.68
CA ARG A 2 22.99 -42.37 -56.40
C ARG A 2 21.87 -42.07 -55.42
N GLU A 3 21.98 -42.72 -54.27
CA GLU A 3 20.91 -42.99 -53.32
C GLU A 3 20.49 -41.75 -52.52
N GLU A 4 19.18 -41.62 -52.35
CA GLU A 4 18.52 -40.70 -51.43
C GLU A 4 18.79 -41.15 -49.99
N THR A 5 19.20 -40.23 -49.12
CA THR A 5 19.20 -40.44 -47.67
C THR A 5 18.27 -39.43 -47.01
N PHE A 6 16.98 -39.74 -47.01
CA PHE A 6 16.01 -39.10 -46.13
C PHE A 6 16.26 -39.60 -44.70
N LYS A 7 16.83 -38.74 -43.85
CA LYS A 7 16.90 -38.97 -42.40
C LYS A 7 15.84 -38.14 -41.69
N ASP A 8 14.79 -38.85 -41.31
CA ASP A 8 13.87 -38.69 -40.19
C ASP A 8 14.03 -37.41 -39.33
N VAL A 9 13.17 -36.42 -39.61
CA VAL A 9 12.88 -35.34 -38.68
C VAL A 9 11.96 -35.90 -37.60
N LYS A 10 12.55 -36.29 -36.46
CA LYS A 10 11.81 -36.69 -35.26
C LYS A 10 10.91 -35.55 -34.81
N LYS A 11 9.62 -35.75 -35.02
CA LYS A 11 8.47 -35.04 -34.46
C LYS A 11 8.17 -35.74 -33.13
N GLU A 12 8.08 -35.00 -32.02
CA GLU A 12 7.54 -35.37 -30.68
C GLU A 12 8.48 -34.85 -29.58
N GLY A 13 8.07 -34.08 -28.57
CA GLY A 13 6.77 -33.52 -28.23
C GLY A 13 7.00 -32.23 -27.43
N HIS A 14 6.26 -31.19 -27.78
CA HIS A 14 6.25 -29.94 -27.04
C HIS A 14 5.51 -30.16 -25.71
N HIS A 15 6.22 -30.46 -24.64
CA HIS A 15 5.69 -30.33 -23.28
C HIS A 15 5.58 -28.85 -22.91
N ARG A 16 4.65 -28.14 -23.57
CA ARG A 16 4.15 -26.85 -23.15
C ARG A 16 2.71 -27.05 -22.71
N GLY A 17 2.47 -27.03 -21.41
CA GLY A 17 1.17 -26.61 -20.92
C GLY A 17 0.54 -27.45 -19.83
N GLU A 18 1.23 -27.71 -18.73
CA GLU A 18 0.56 -27.95 -17.45
C GLU A 18 1.09 -26.98 -16.41
N ARG A 19 0.75 -25.69 -16.60
CA ARG A 19 0.73 -24.76 -15.48
C ARG A 19 -0.65 -24.86 -14.85
N TYR A 20 -0.69 -25.53 -13.71
CA TYR A 20 -1.74 -25.48 -12.71
C TYR A 20 -2.42 -24.09 -12.72
N ARG A 21 -3.62 -24.00 -13.31
CA ARG A 21 -4.53 -22.88 -13.10
C ARG A 21 -5.24 -23.10 -11.78
N GLY A 22 -4.49 -22.86 -10.70
CA GLY A 22 -4.98 -22.99 -9.35
C GLY A 22 -4.72 -21.71 -8.57
N LYS A 23 -5.73 -20.83 -8.56
CA LYS A 23 -6.09 -20.03 -7.37
C LYS A 23 -5.25 -18.80 -7.02
N ASP A 24 -5.02 -17.89 -7.97
CA ASP A 24 -4.75 -16.50 -7.61
C ASP A 24 -6.05 -15.68 -7.70
N ARG A 25 -6.68 -15.50 -6.54
CA ARG A 25 -7.77 -14.54 -6.34
C ARG A 25 -7.16 -13.15 -6.36
N GLY A 26 -7.47 -12.38 -7.40
CA GLY A 26 -7.11 -10.96 -7.53
C GLY A 26 -6.20 -10.74 -8.72
N SER A 27 -6.70 -10.03 -9.73
CA SER A 27 -6.01 -9.63 -10.95
C SER A 27 -4.69 -8.90 -10.69
N ARG A 28 -3.63 -9.61 -10.32
CA ARG A 28 -2.26 -9.13 -10.41
C ARG A 28 -1.83 -9.24 -11.86
N GLY A 29 -2.17 -8.22 -12.64
CA GLY A 29 -1.57 -8.01 -13.95
C GLY A 29 -0.03 -7.99 -13.84
N PRO A 30 0.70 -8.17 -14.96
CA PRO A 30 2.15 -8.12 -14.95
C PRO A 30 2.66 -6.86 -14.21
N LYS A 31 3.63 -7.01 -13.30
CA LYS A 31 4.29 -5.90 -12.60
C LYS A 31 5.09 -5.08 -13.61
N THR A 32 4.40 -4.21 -14.34
CA THR A 32 5.01 -3.31 -15.31
C THR A 32 5.47 -2.06 -14.61
N PHE A 33 6.51 -1.44 -15.18
CA PHE A 33 7.03 -0.16 -14.72
C PHE A 33 5.96 0.94 -14.65
N ARG A 34 5.00 0.92 -15.57
CA ARG A 34 3.86 1.85 -15.59
C ARG A 34 3.00 1.68 -14.34
N ARG A 35 2.64 0.44 -13.99
CA ARG A 35 1.83 0.15 -12.79
C ARG A 35 2.57 0.53 -11.50
N GLY A 36 3.87 0.22 -11.42
CA GLY A 36 4.69 0.61 -10.26
C GLY A 36 4.73 2.13 -10.05
N ARG A 37 4.86 2.91 -11.13
CA ARG A 37 4.79 4.37 -11.05
C ARG A 37 3.40 4.90 -10.67
N ALA A 38 2.35 4.24 -11.16
CA ALA A 38 0.98 4.60 -10.79
C ALA A 38 0.74 4.42 -9.29
N ILE A 39 1.23 3.33 -8.71
CA ILE A 39 1.15 3.08 -7.26
C ILE A 39 1.92 4.15 -6.48
N ALA A 40 3.18 4.44 -6.86
CA ALA A 40 3.98 5.48 -6.18
C ALA A 40 3.35 6.89 -6.28
N PHE A 41 2.69 7.20 -7.39
CA PHE A 41 1.93 8.44 -7.53
C PHE A 41 0.72 8.47 -6.58
N LEU A 42 -0.02 7.36 -6.50
CA LEU A 42 -1.15 7.21 -5.59
C LEU A 42 -0.72 7.31 -4.11
N GLU A 43 0.45 6.78 -3.75
CA GLU A 43 1.05 6.96 -2.43
C GLU A 43 1.26 8.44 -2.10
N MET A 44 1.91 9.16 -3.02
CA MET A 44 2.14 10.60 -2.85
C MET A 44 0.83 11.39 -2.70
N MET A 45 -0.21 11.06 -3.46
CA MET A 45 -1.52 11.72 -3.34
C MET A 45 -2.19 11.43 -1.99
N ASN A 46 -2.14 10.19 -1.51
CA ASN A 46 -2.69 9.82 -0.21
C ASN A 46 -1.94 10.51 0.95
N LEU A 47 -0.62 10.68 0.82
CA LEU A 47 0.16 11.44 1.79
C LEU A 47 -0.31 12.89 1.86
N LYS A 48 -0.42 13.57 0.71
CA LYS A 48 -0.93 14.95 0.65
C LYS A 48 -2.33 15.07 1.24
N ARG A 49 -3.23 14.13 0.89
CA ARG A 49 -4.58 14.04 1.44
C ARG A 49 -4.56 13.97 2.97
N SER A 50 -3.69 13.12 3.53
CA SER A 50 -3.56 12.97 4.98
C SER A 50 -3.05 14.26 5.64
N THR A 51 -2.06 14.92 5.03
CA THR A 51 -1.52 16.19 5.53
C THR A 51 -2.57 17.29 5.56
N ILE A 52 -3.37 17.44 4.49
CA ILE A 52 -4.44 18.46 4.46
C ILE A 52 -5.52 18.16 5.49
N LYS A 53 -5.84 16.88 5.72
CA LYS A 53 -6.79 16.49 6.78
C LYS A 53 -6.29 16.91 8.17
N GLN A 54 -5.01 16.66 8.46
CA GLN A 54 -4.40 17.12 9.72
C GLN A 54 -4.47 18.65 9.83
N GLN A 55 -4.16 19.38 8.75
CA GLN A 55 -4.25 20.85 8.74
C GLN A 55 -5.67 21.36 9.01
N LEU A 56 -6.72 20.63 8.63
CA LEU A 56 -8.12 21.02 8.92
C LEU A 56 -8.49 20.88 10.40
N GLU A 57 -7.73 20.12 11.18
CA GLU A 57 -7.93 19.94 12.62
C GLU A 57 -7.19 21.03 13.44
N GLU A 58 -6.18 21.66 12.83
CA GLU A 58 -5.34 22.66 13.49
C GLU A 58 -5.97 24.07 13.46
N PRO A 59 -6.08 24.76 14.61
CA PRO A 59 -6.75 26.06 14.70
C PRO A 59 -6.02 27.17 13.92
N GLU A 60 -4.73 27.01 13.67
CA GLU A 60 -3.88 27.96 12.94
C GLU A 60 -4.35 28.17 11.49
N PHE A 61 -5.00 27.18 10.88
CA PHE A 61 -5.45 27.24 9.49
C PHE A 61 -6.91 27.66 9.33
N LYS A 62 -7.60 28.09 10.40
CA LYS A 62 -9.02 28.45 10.35
C LYS A 62 -9.35 29.54 9.33
N SER A 63 -8.45 30.49 9.11
CA SER A 63 -8.60 31.57 8.12
C SER A 63 -8.57 31.07 6.67
N ILE A 64 -7.98 29.90 6.42
CA ILE A 64 -7.84 29.30 5.08
C ILE A 64 -8.60 27.98 4.92
N HIS A 65 -9.44 27.58 5.87
CA HIS A 65 -10.19 26.32 5.83
C HIS A 65 -10.94 26.08 4.51
N GLN A 66 -11.57 27.10 3.95
CA GLN A 66 -12.29 26.96 2.68
C GLN A 66 -11.37 26.54 1.52
N ILE A 67 -10.12 27.02 1.53
CA ILE A 67 -9.10 26.66 0.55
C ILE A 67 -8.68 25.21 0.76
N LEU A 68 -8.37 24.82 2.01
CA LEU A 68 -7.96 23.44 2.35
C LEU A 68 -9.05 22.42 2.04
N VAL A 69 -10.33 22.74 2.29
CA VAL A 69 -11.46 21.88 1.89
C VAL A 69 -11.54 21.75 0.37
N GLY A 70 -11.30 22.83 -0.37
CA GLY A 70 -11.25 22.81 -1.83
C GLY A 70 -10.12 21.93 -2.36
N GLU A 71 -8.91 22.07 -1.80
CA GLU A 71 -7.74 21.27 -2.16
C GLU A 71 -7.95 19.79 -1.83
N LEU A 72 -8.48 19.48 -0.65
CA LEU A 72 -8.80 18.10 -0.24
C LEU A 72 -9.76 17.44 -1.25
N LYS A 73 -10.82 18.16 -1.65
CA LYS A 73 -11.75 17.67 -2.68
C LYS A 73 -11.07 17.46 -4.03
N ALA A 74 -10.19 18.37 -4.44
CA ALA A 74 -9.44 18.23 -5.69
C ALA A 74 -8.55 16.98 -5.68
N ILE A 75 -7.83 16.73 -4.58
CA ILE A 75 -7.01 15.53 -4.42
C ILE A 75 -7.87 14.27 -4.43
N ASP A 76 -9.00 14.26 -3.71
CA ASP A 76 -9.92 13.13 -3.70
C ASP A 76 -10.46 12.80 -5.10
N MET A 77 -10.79 13.82 -5.90
CA MET A 77 -11.21 13.62 -7.30
C MET A 77 -10.09 13.00 -8.15
N VAL A 78 -8.88 13.56 -8.10
CA VAL A 78 -7.73 13.05 -8.86
C VAL A 78 -7.38 11.62 -8.46
N ILE A 79 -7.42 11.29 -7.17
CA ILE A 79 -7.20 9.92 -6.69
C ILE A 79 -8.21 8.95 -7.32
N ASN A 80 -9.49 9.29 -7.30
CA ASN A 80 -10.55 8.43 -7.83
C ASN A 80 -10.43 8.24 -9.34
N GLU A 81 -10.20 9.31 -10.09
CA GLU A 81 -9.98 9.27 -11.55
C GLU A 81 -8.75 8.43 -11.89
N PHE A 82 -7.66 8.59 -11.14
CA PHE A 82 -6.41 7.89 -11.38
C PHE A 82 -6.52 6.38 -11.09
N ILE A 83 -7.23 6.00 -10.04
CA ILE A 83 -7.51 4.58 -9.73
C ILE A 83 -8.29 3.93 -10.87
N GLN A 84 -9.31 4.61 -11.40
CA GLN A 84 -10.10 4.13 -12.54
C GLN A 84 -9.25 4.01 -13.80
N LEU A 85 -8.43 5.03 -14.10
CA LEU A 85 -7.58 5.07 -15.29
C LEU A 85 -6.55 3.93 -15.33
N PHE A 86 -6.03 3.52 -14.17
CA PHE A 86 -4.99 2.49 -14.06
C PHE A 86 -5.49 1.13 -13.55
N GLU A 87 -6.80 0.97 -13.35
CA GLU A 87 -7.42 -0.24 -12.81
C GLU A 87 -6.67 -0.76 -11.56
N ILE A 88 -6.44 0.14 -10.60
CA ILE A 88 -5.73 -0.18 -9.36
C ILE A 88 -6.75 -0.77 -8.38
N HIS A 89 -6.60 -2.06 -8.05
CA HIS A 89 -7.49 -2.71 -7.10
C HIS A 89 -7.14 -2.36 -5.65
N GLU A 90 -8.14 -2.34 -4.76
CA GLU A 90 -7.97 -2.01 -3.33
C GLU A 90 -6.89 -2.84 -2.63
N SER A 91 -6.66 -4.08 -3.03
CA SER A 91 -5.61 -4.93 -2.45
C SER A 91 -4.22 -4.36 -2.69
N GLU A 92 -4.00 -3.72 -3.83
CA GLU A 92 -2.72 -3.09 -4.18
C GLU A 92 -2.59 -1.71 -3.53
N ALA A 93 -3.72 -1.01 -3.37
CA ALA A 93 -3.79 0.19 -2.53
C ALA A 93 -3.74 -0.11 -1.01
N LYS A 94 -3.78 -1.38 -0.60
CA LYS A 94 -3.64 -1.84 0.80
C LYS A 94 -2.27 -2.49 1.08
N GLU A 95 -1.52 -2.90 0.05
CA GLU A 95 -0.08 -3.23 0.15
C GLU A 95 0.80 -1.98 0.32
N MET A 96 0.18 -0.83 0.57
CA MET A 96 0.86 0.35 1.08
C MET A 96 1.44 0.01 2.45
N PRO A 97 2.69 0.39 2.75
CA PRO A 97 3.19 0.33 4.10
C PRO A 97 2.36 1.33 4.91
N ASN A 98 1.28 0.85 5.52
CA ASN A 98 0.67 1.49 6.65
C ASN A 98 1.76 1.45 7.71
N ARG A 99 2.61 2.49 7.75
CA ARG A 99 3.37 2.83 8.93
C ARG A 99 2.34 3.23 9.97
N LYS A 100 1.63 2.23 10.51
CA LYS A 100 1.12 2.31 11.87
C LYS A 100 2.34 2.72 12.66
N SER A 101 2.31 3.94 13.17
CA SER A 101 3.09 4.30 14.33
C SER A 101 2.86 3.17 15.33
N GLU A 102 3.89 2.34 15.51
CA GLU A 102 3.97 1.42 16.63
C GLU A 102 4.04 2.27 17.88
N GLU A 103 2.88 2.71 18.36
CA GLU A 103 2.72 3.10 19.74
C GLU A 103 2.52 1.81 20.53
N THR A 104 3.63 1.11 20.75
CA THR A 104 3.71 -0.01 21.67
C THR A 104 4.94 0.20 22.54
N GLY A 105 4.69 0.47 23.83
CA GLY A 105 5.67 0.20 24.89
C GLY A 105 6.22 1.41 25.65
N ALA A 106 5.38 2.35 26.07
CA ALA A 106 5.78 3.33 27.08
C ALA A 106 4.63 3.62 28.07
N SER A 107 4.11 2.59 28.73
CA SER A 107 3.19 2.81 29.86
C SER A 107 3.27 1.75 30.98
N GLU A 108 4.32 0.91 31.02
CA GLU A 108 4.46 -0.15 32.03
C GLU A 108 5.67 0.03 32.98
N LEU A 109 6.31 1.21 32.97
CA LEU A 109 7.41 1.53 33.89
C LEU A 109 7.09 2.62 34.93
N GLU A 110 5.94 3.31 34.82
CA GLU A 110 5.54 4.37 35.78
C GLU A 110 4.58 3.88 36.88
N ARG A 111 4.31 2.57 36.97
CA ARG A 111 3.42 1.99 38.00
C ARG A 111 4.13 1.31 39.18
N LYS A 112 5.47 1.31 39.21
CA LYS A 112 6.25 0.68 40.30
C LYS A 112 6.99 1.65 41.21
N GLU A 113 6.91 2.96 40.99
CA GLU A 113 7.59 3.93 41.87
C GLU A 113 6.69 4.54 42.94
N ASN A 114 5.35 4.38 42.87
CA ASN A 114 4.41 4.95 43.83
C ASN A 114 3.98 3.99 44.98
N LEU A 115 4.78 2.98 45.32
CA LEU A 115 4.48 2.02 46.40
C LEU A 115 5.61 1.88 47.45
N ALA A 116 6.55 2.83 47.50
CA ALA A 116 7.70 2.77 48.40
C ALA A 116 7.87 3.99 49.35
N GLU A 117 6.89 4.90 49.45
CA GLU A 117 6.95 6.04 50.38
C GLU A 117 5.72 6.19 51.29
N GLU A 118 5.14 5.09 51.77
CA GLU A 118 4.30 5.12 52.98
C GLU A 118 4.75 4.01 53.93
N GLY A 119 5.77 4.32 54.72
CA GLY A 119 6.34 3.40 55.69
C GLY A 119 7.35 4.08 56.60
N ASN A 120 7.01 5.23 57.17
CA ASN A 120 7.69 5.77 58.34
C ASN A 120 6.87 6.90 58.99
N GLU A 121 5.94 6.53 59.88
CA GLU A 121 5.65 7.27 61.12
C GLU A 121 4.52 6.55 61.88
N SER A 122 4.82 5.94 63.04
CA SER A 122 4.11 6.16 64.32
C SER A 122 4.56 5.16 65.41
N ASP A 123 4.97 5.73 66.55
CA ASP A 123 5.16 5.25 67.94
C ASP A 123 6.00 3.98 68.25
#